data_AF-A0AAU9WC29-F1
#
_entry.id   AF-A0AAU9WC29-F1
#
_cell.length_a   1.000
_cell.length_b   1.000
_cell.length_c   1.000
_cell.angle_alpha   90.00
_cell.angle_beta   90.00
_cell.angle_gamma   90.00
#
_symmetry.space_group_name_H-M   'P 1'
#
loop_
_entity.id
_entity.type
_entity.pdbx_description
1 polymer ?
#
loop_
_entity_poly.entity_id
_entity_poly.type
_entity_poly.pdbx_seq_one_letter_code
_entity_poly.pdbx_strand_id
1 'polypeptide(L)'
;ANNFKGFHNWYQFLLEQQRNPTQTRNIAFNTRGNRPAFVGNRLPYFMRGLTFRWRGVNKAPQGSTSCMFVGTSPAFDLAMFTACVLIGRAPGVGVIGGNGNRVTDCECNIHVPARSLPQSLIQFKTVENPQNEKVVTAYPTNVR
;
A
#
# COMPACT_ATOMS: atom_id res chain seq x y z
N ALA A 1 19.34 -0.44 -8.00
CA ALA A 1 18.27 -1.23 -8.65
C ALA A 1 17.45 -1.95 -7.58
N ASN A 2 16.18 -1.57 -7.39
CA ASN A 2 15.07 -2.34 -6.78
C ASN A 2 13.81 -1.44 -6.74
N ASN A 3 13.42 -0.94 -7.91
CA ASN A 3 12.37 0.07 -8.10
C ASN A 3 10.94 -0.49 -7.97
N PHE A 4 10.82 -1.75 -7.53
CA PHE A 4 9.57 -2.50 -7.54
C PHE A 4 8.84 -2.47 -6.21
N LYS A 5 9.47 -1.95 -5.14
CA LYS A 5 8.80 -1.81 -3.84
C LYS A 5 7.53 -0.98 -3.91
N GLY A 6 7.35 -0.09 -4.90
CA GLY A 6 6.20 0.81 -5.02
C GLY A 6 4.94 0.25 -5.69
N PHE A 7 4.94 -0.96 -6.23
CA PHE A 7 3.76 -1.50 -6.93
C PHE A 7 2.65 -1.96 -5.95
N HIS A 8 1.78 -1.04 -5.57
CA HIS A 8 0.69 -1.25 -4.59
C HIS A 8 -0.70 -0.86 -5.08
N ASN A 9 -0.83 -0.36 -6.32
CA ASN A 9 -2.12 0.02 -6.89
C ASN A 9 -2.80 -1.20 -7.56
N TRP A 10 -4.01 -1.52 -7.13
CA TRP A 10 -4.74 -2.70 -7.62
C TRP A 10 -5.13 -2.58 -9.10
N TYR A 11 -5.44 -1.37 -9.57
CA TYR A 11 -5.85 -1.16 -10.95
C TYR A 11 -4.67 -1.39 -11.90
N GLN A 12 -3.48 -0.86 -11.57
CA GLN A 12 -2.25 -1.18 -12.27
C GLN A 12 -1.94 -2.68 -12.24
N PHE A 13 -2.21 -3.36 -11.12
CA PHE A 13 -2.03 -4.81 -11.01
C PHE A 13 -2.92 -5.57 -11.99
N LEU A 14 -4.21 -5.22 -12.04
CA LEU A 14 -5.17 -5.79 -13.00
C LEU A 14 -4.72 -5.55 -14.45
N LEU A 15 -4.31 -4.32 -14.79
CA LEU A 15 -3.87 -3.98 -16.14
C LEU A 15 -2.61 -4.75 -16.56
N GLU A 16 -1.63 -4.92 -15.65
CA GLU A 16 -0.41 -5.70 -15.94
C GLU A 16 -0.71 -7.20 -16.11
N GLN A 17 -1.67 -7.74 -15.34
CA GLN A 17 -2.14 -9.11 -15.53
C GLN A 17 -2.84 -9.30 -16.88
N GLN A 18 -3.69 -8.36 -17.28
CA GLN A 18 -4.43 -8.43 -18.55
C GLN A 18 -3.51 -8.24 -19.76
N ARG A 19 -2.62 -7.24 -19.71
CA ARG A 19 -1.73 -6.91 -20.83
C ARG A 19 -0.69 -7.98 -21.10
N ASN A 20 -0.12 -8.55 -20.04
CA ASN A 20 0.88 -9.60 -20.19
C ASN A 20 0.84 -10.58 -19.00
N PRO A 21 -0.08 -11.57 -19.02
CA PRO A 21 -0.26 -12.50 -17.91
C PRO A 21 1.01 -13.30 -17.62
N THR A 22 1.85 -13.51 -18.64
CA THR A 22 3.13 -14.18 -18.51
C THR A 22 4.17 -13.38 -17.72
N GLN A 23 3.94 -12.09 -17.48
CA GLN A 23 4.84 -11.22 -16.72
C GLN A 23 4.37 -11.04 -15.27
N THR A 24 3.14 -11.39 -14.93
CA THR A 24 2.59 -11.31 -13.56
C THR A 24 2.20 -12.71 -13.08
N ARG A 25 3.18 -13.43 -12.51
CA ARG A 25 3.03 -14.85 -12.14
C ARG A 25 3.23 -15.09 -10.66
N ASN A 26 2.98 -16.34 -10.22
CA ASN A 26 3.20 -16.80 -8.84
C ASN A 26 2.48 -15.92 -7.81
N ILE A 27 1.24 -15.55 -8.11
CA ILE A 27 0.40 -14.76 -7.21
C ILE A 27 -0.01 -15.64 -6.05
N ALA A 28 0.40 -15.26 -4.85
CA ALA A 28 0.09 -15.97 -3.62
C ALA A 28 -0.13 -14.99 -2.47
N PHE A 29 -0.67 -15.51 -1.38
CA PHE A 29 -0.89 -14.74 -0.16
C PHE A 29 -0.14 -15.41 1.00
N ASN A 30 0.88 -14.72 1.50
CA ASN A 30 1.66 -15.14 2.66
C ASN A 30 1.25 -14.30 3.87
N THR A 31 0.15 -14.65 4.53
CA THR A 31 -0.31 -13.95 5.72
C THR A 31 0.35 -14.49 6.97
N ARG A 32 0.85 -13.61 7.84
CA ARG A 32 1.35 -13.99 9.16
C ARG A 32 0.18 -14.15 10.15
N GLY A 33 0.12 -15.30 10.83
CA GLY A 33 -0.95 -15.65 11.78
C GLY A 33 -2.31 -15.90 11.11
N ASN A 34 -3.38 -16.00 11.91
CA ASN A 34 -4.76 -16.23 11.45
C ASN A 34 -5.44 -14.98 10.83
N ARG A 35 -4.66 -14.10 10.18
CA ARG A 35 -5.20 -12.88 9.55
C ARG A 35 -5.61 -13.20 8.11
N PRO A 36 -6.85 -12.90 7.68
CA PRO A 36 -7.29 -13.21 6.33
C PRO A 36 -6.51 -12.41 5.28
N ALA A 37 -6.26 -13.00 4.12
CA ALA A 37 -5.58 -12.32 3.01
C ALA A 37 -6.43 -11.18 2.44
N PHE A 38 -7.76 -11.32 2.44
CA PHE A 38 -8.69 -10.31 1.99
C PHE A 38 -9.53 -9.79 3.17
N VAL A 39 -9.61 -8.47 3.31
CA VAL A 39 -10.48 -7.79 4.28
C VAL A 39 -11.67 -7.21 3.53
N GLY A 40 -12.78 -7.96 3.52
CA GLY A 40 -14.02 -7.59 2.82
C GLY A 40 -15.13 -7.04 3.73
N ASN A 41 -14.94 -7.09 5.04
CA ASN A 41 -15.90 -6.60 6.03
C ASN A 41 -15.59 -5.17 6.54
N ARG A 42 -14.66 -4.48 5.87
CA ARG A 42 -14.21 -3.11 6.15
C ARG A 42 -14.02 -2.38 4.82
N LEU A 43 -13.97 -1.05 4.87
CA LEU A 43 -13.73 -0.21 3.69
C LEU A 43 -12.48 0.68 3.86
N PRO A 44 -11.71 0.90 2.78
CA PRO A 44 -11.80 0.20 1.50
C PRO A 44 -11.42 -1.29 1.66
N TYR A 45 -11.81 -2.13 0.70
CA TYR A 45 -11.35 -3.51 0.70
C TYR A 45 -9.82 -3.55 0.61
N PHE A 46 -9.24 -4.58 1.20
CA PHE A 46 -7.79 -4.64 1.37
C PHE A 46 -7.25 -6.05 1.16
N MET A 47 -6.18 -6.14 0.38
CA MET A 47 -5.40 -7.36 0.23
C MET A 47 -4.11 -7.25 1.03
N ARG A 48 -3.88 -8.25 1.87
CA ARG A 48 -2.73 -8.42 2.75
C ARG A 48 -1.91 -9.62 2.31
N GLY A 49 -0.60 -9.54 2.51
CA GLY A 49 0.25 -10.71 2.35
C GLY A 49 0.53 -11.05 0.89
N LEU A 50 0.18 -10.16 -0.05
CA LEU A 50 0.29 -10.43 -1.47
C LEU A 50 1.76 -10.58 -1.89
N THR A 51 2.07 -11.67 -2.55
CA THR A 51 3.37 -11.95 -3.17
C THR A 51 3.13 -12.32 -4.63
N PHE A 52 3.99 -11.82 -5.53
CA PHE A 52 3.94 -12.14 -6.95
C PHE A 52 5.30 -11.84 -7.60
N ARG A 53 5.52 -12.45 -8.76
CA ARG A 53 6.58 -12.08 -9.70
C ARG A 53 6.03 -11.13 -10.73
N TRP A 54 6.70 -10.00 -10.90
CA TRP A 54 6.41 -9.04 -11.96
C TRP A 54 7.66 -8.81 -12.79
N ARG A 55 7.55 -9.00 -14.11
CA ARG A 55 8.65 -8.81 -15.07
C ARG A 55 9.95 -9.53 -14.68
N GLY A 56 9.81 -10.79 -14.27
CA GLY A 56 10.92 -11.64 -13.85
C GLY A 56 11.41 -11.39 -12.40
N VAL A 57 10.93 -10.37 -11.70
CA VAL A 57 11.40 -9.99 -10.36
C VAL A 57 10.35 -10.28 -9.28
N ASN A 58 10.78 -10.76 -8.11
CA ASN A 58 9.89 -10.92 -6.95
C ASN A 58 9.54 -9.53 -6.38
N LYS A 59 8.24 -9.18 -6.33
CA LYS A 59 7.77 -7.89 -5.79
C LYS A 59 8.13 -7.71 -4.31
N ALA A 60 8.01 -8.78 -3.54
CA ALA A 60 8.36 -8.78 -2.13
C ALA A 60 9.61 -9.64 -1.94
N PRO A 61 10.73 -9.09 -1.43
CA PRO A 61 11.87 -9.91 -1.02
C PRO A 61 11.45 -10.93 0.05
N GLN A 62 12.22 -12.01 0.13
CA GLN A 62 11.97 -13.12 1.07
C GLN A 62 11.81 -12.59 2.50
N GLY A 63 10.72 -12.99 3.18
CA GLY A 63 10.36 -12.52 4.52
C GLY A 63 9.49 -11.26 4.57
N SER A 64 9.18 -10.62 3.43
CA SER A 64 8.27 -9.48 3.33
C SER A 64 7.05 -9.78 2.44
N THR A 65 6.03 -8.92 2.48
CA THR A 65 4.82 -9.05 1.67
C THR A 65 4.32 -7.70 1.20
N SER A 66 3.58 -7.69 0.09
CA SER A 66 2.90 -6.50 -0.43
C SER A 66 1.46 -6.43 0.10
N CYS A 67 0.91 -5.23 0.09
CA CYS A 67 -0.49 -4.96 0.43
C CYS A 67 -1.08 -3.96 -0.57
N MET A 68 -2.39 -3.97 -0.79
CA MET A 68 -3.05 -2.99 -1.64
C MET A 68 -4.50 -2.78 -1.22
N PHE A 69 -5.01 -1.56 -1.40
CA PHE A 69 -6.46 -1.33 -1.42
C PHE A 69 -7.03 -1.95 -2.69
N VAL A 70 -8.27 -2.42 -2.64
CA VAL A 70 -8.95 -3.07 -3.76
C VAL A 70 -10.27 -2.37 -4.05
N GLY A 71 -10.52 -2.10 -5.33
CA GLY A 71 -11.74 -1.42 -5.78
C GLY A 71 -11.79 0.08 -5.45
N THR A 72 -10.72 0.66 -4.89
CA THR A 72 -10.59 2.10 -4.71
C THR A 72 -10.41 2.82 -6.04
N SER A 73 -10.89 4.05 -6.14
CA SER A 73 -10.55 4.90 -7.28
C SER A 73 -9.08 5.37 -7.18
N PRO A 74 -8.40 5.64 -8.30
CA PRO A 74 -7.07 6.27 -8.27
C PRO A 74 -7.06 7.60 -7.48
N ALA A 75 -8.16 8.34 -7.51
CA ALA A 75 -8.32 9.58 -6.75
C ALA A 75 -8.32 9.34 -5.24
N PHE A 76 -8.94 8.26 -4.76
CA PHE A 76 -8.91 7.89 -3.34
C PHE A 76 -7.47 7.59 -2.88
N ASP A 77 -6.76 6.73 -3.60
CA ASP A 77 -5.36 6.41 -3.28
C ASP A 77 -4.49 7.68 -3.26
N LEU A 78 -4.64 8.53 -4.28
CA LEU A 78 -3.90 9.79 -4.39
C LEU A 78 -4.20 10.74 -3.21
N ALA A 79 -5.47 10.94 -2.88
CA ALA A 79 -5.87 11.84 -1.79
C ALA A 79 -5.28 11.39 -0.45
N MET A 80 -5.38 10.08 -0.15
CA MET A 80 -4.83 9.52 1.08
C MET A 80 -3.31 9.71 1.14
N PHE A 81 -2.58 9.31 0.10
CA PHE A 81 -1.12 9.40 0.11
C PHE A 81 -0.61 10.84 0.11
N THR A 82 -1.25 11.75 -0.62
CA THR A 82 -0.91 13.19 -0.60
C THR A 82 -1.12 13.78 0.79
N ALA A 83 -2.24 13.48 1.45
CA ALA A 83 -2.48 13.98 2.81
C ALA A 83 -1.38 13.53 3.78
N CYS A 84 -0.93 12.27 3.69
CA CYS A 84 0.14 11.77 4.55
C CYS A 84 1.52 12.35 4.24
N VAL A 85 1.82 12.64 2.98
CA VAL A 85 3.02 13.40 2.60
C VAL A 85 3.01 14.79 3.26
N LEU A 86 1.89 15.50 3.18
CA LEU A 86 1.76 16.83 3.77
C LEU A 86 1.92 16.79 5.30
N ILE A 87 1.27 15.82 5.96
CA ILE A 87 1.40 15.59 7.40
C ILE A 87 2.86 15.28 7.77
N GLY A 88 3.53 14.41 7.01
CA GLY A 88 4.91 14.01 7.27
C GLY A 88 5.93 15.13 7.15
N ARG A 89 5.64 16.15 6.34
CA ARG A 89 6.48 17.33 6.16
C ARG A 89 6.34 18.34 7.30
N ALA A 90 5.31 18.22 8.14
CA ALA A 90 5.17 19.07 9.32
C ALA A 90 6.32 18.83 10.32
N PRO A 91 6.79 19.88 11.03
CA PRO A 91 7.88 19.75 12.00
C PRO A 91 7.61 18.67 13.05
N GLY A 92 8.56 17.76 13.23
CA GLY A 92 8.49 16.71 14.25
C GLY A 92 7.58 15.51 13.94
N VAL A 93 6.97 15.45 12.74
CA VAL A 93 6.05 14.34 12.39
C VAL A 93 6.75 13.21 11.63
N GLY A 94 7.28 13.47 10.44
CA GLY A 94 7.97 12.45 9.64
C GLY A 94 9.31 12.06 10.25
N VAL A 95 9.59 10.76 10.35
CA VAL A 95 10.82 10.24 10.98
C VAL A 95 11.87 9.95 9.91
N ILE A 96 13.09 10.45 10.10
CA ILE A 96 14.22 10.10 9.22
C ILE A 96 14.75 8.73 9.63
N GLY A 97 14.60 7.74 8.75
CA GLY A 97 15.13 6.40 8.94
C GLY A 97 16.65 6.33 8.71
N GLY A 98 17.29 5.24 9.13
CA GLY A 98 18.74 5.04 8.98
C GLY A 98 19.26 5.02 7.53
N ASN A 99 18.37 4.94 6.53
CA ASN A 99 18.69 5.08 5.11
C ASN A 99 18.56 6.52 4.58
N GLY A 100 18.35 7.50 5.47
CA GLY A 100 18.20 8.91 5.13
C GLY A 100 16.84 9.29 4.55
N ASN A 101 15.91 8.34 4.34
CA ASN A 101 14.56 8.64 3.87
C ASN A 101 13.65 9.03 5.04
N ARG A 102 12.76 10.00 4.81
CA ARG A 102 11.65 10.31 5.70
C ARG A 102 10.56 9.26 5.54
N VAL A 103 10.09 8.71 6.65
CA VAL A 103 8.98 7.76 6.71
C VAL A 103 7.87 8.38 7.53
N THR A 104 6.66 8.34 6.99
CA THR A 104 5.47 8.82 7.68
C THR A 104 4.44 7.70 7.70
N ASP A 105 4.02 7.30 8.90
CA ASP A 105 2.90 6.39 9.11
C ASP A 105 1.65 7.22 9.41
N CYS A 106 0.59 6.98 8.66
CA CYS A 106 -0.66 7.70 8.79
C CYS A 106 -1.81 6.73 9.03
N GLU A 107 -2.76 7.21 9.82
CA GLU A 107 -4.01 6.52 10.10
C GLU A 107 -5.18 7.43 9.76
N CYS A 108 -6.25 6.87 9.22
CA CYS A 108 -7.48 7.60 8.92
C CYS A 108 -8.70 6.74 9.25
N ASN A 109 -9.71 7.38 9.82
CA ASN A 109 -10.99 6.75 10.07
C ASN A 109 -11.91 6.98 8.87
N ILE A 110 -12.36 5.89 8.26
CA ILE A 110 -13.35 5.93 7.19
C ILE A 110 -14.70 5.58 7.78
N HIS A 111 -15.57 6.58 7.83
CA HIS A 111 -16.96 6.44 8.25
C HIS A 111 -17.84 6.25 7.00
N VAL A 112 -18.45 5.08 6.86
CA VAL A 112 -19.38 4.78 5.76
C VAL A 112 -20.75 4.45 6.36
N PRO A 113 -21.62 5.45 6.59
CA PRO A 113 -22.89 5.24 7.28
C PRO A 113 -23.87 4.34 6.49
N ALA A 114 -23.66 4.18 5.17
CA ALA A 114 -24.65 3.61 4.26
C ALA A 114 -24.61 2.07 4.09
N ARG A 115 -23.73 1.31 4.78
CA ARG A 115 -23.54 -0.13 4.49
C ARG A 115 -23.64 -1.10 5.68
N SER A 116 -24.04 -0.65 6.87
CA SER A 116 -24.02 -1.46 8.10
C SER A 116 -22.64 -2.09 8.40
N LEU A 117 -21.58 -1.55 7.79
CA LEU A 117 -20.21 -1.98 8.02
C LEU A 117 -19.65 -1.20 9.21
N PRO A 118 -18.86 -1.85 10.07
CA PRO A 118 -18.26 -1.17 11.20
C PRO A 118 -17.20 -0.16 10.73
N GLN A 119 -17.01 0.94 11.48
CA GLN A 119 -16.06 2.02 11.17
C GLN A 119 -14.66 1.47 10.90
N SER A 120 -14.09 1.81 9.75
CA SER A 120 -12.80 1.24 9.32
C SER A 120 -11.65 2.18 9.69
N LEU A 121 -10.61 1.62 10.30
CA LEU A 121 -9.34 2.32 10.49
C LEU A 121 -8.37 1.87 9.41
N ILE A 122 -7.97 2.80 8.56
CA ILE A 122 -7.03 2.56 7.48
C ILE A 122 -5.64 3.04 7.90
N GLN A 123 -4.64 2.20 7.66
CA GLN A 123 -3.23 2.49 7.97
C GLN A 123 -2.44 2.46 6.67
N PHE A 124 -1.57 3.44 6.47
CA PHE A 124 -0.79 3.60 5.25
C PHE A 124 0.48 4.38 5.53
N LYS A 125 1.47 4.21 4.64
CA LYS A 125 2.81 4.72 4.84
C LYS A 125 3.29 5.44 3.60
N THR A 126 3.97 6.57 3.79
CA THR A 126 4.76 7.24 2.74
C THR A 126 6.24 7.17 3.08
N VAL A 127 7.06 7.08 2.03
CA VAL A 127 8.51 7.15 2.12
C VAL A 127 8.98 8.21 1.15
N GLU A 128 9.70 9.20 1.64
CA GLU A 128 10.19 10.35 0.90
C GLU A 128 11.71 10.45 1.03
N ASN A 129 12.37 10.88 -0.04
CA ASN A 129 13.75 11.32 0.01
C ASN A 129 13.73 12.81 0.42
N PRO A 130 14.18 13.18 1.62
CA PRO A 130 14.11 14.57 2.09
C PRO A 130 15.13 15.48 1.40
N GLN A 131 16.17 14.95 0.76
CA GLN A 131 17.19 15.76 0.08
C GLN A 131 16.68 16.40 -1.22
N ASN A 132 15.71 15.76 -1.89
CA ASN A 132 15.09 16.27 -3.13
C ASN A 132 13.56 16.30 -3.07
N GLU A 133 12.99 16.16 -1.88
CA GLU A 133 11.54 16.16 -1.60
C GLU A 133 10.70 15.19 -2.44
N LYS A 134 11.32 14.12 -2.96
CA LYS A 134 10.64 13.16 -3.83
C LYS A 134 9.98 12.05 -3.02
N VAL A 135 8.70 11.77 -3.30
CA VAL A 135 8.03 10.56 -2.83
C VAL A 135 8.63 9.34 -3.54
N VAL A 136 9.23 8.44 -2.76
CA VAL A 136 9.84 7.19 -3.24
C VAL A 136 8.79 6.10 -3.39
N THR A 137 7.89 5.99 -2.41
CA THR A 137 6.77 5.05 -2.43
C THR A 137 5.69 5.48 -1.44
N ALA A 138 4.45 5.11 -1.72
CA ALA A 138 3.33 5.21 -0.79
C ALA A 138 2.46 3.97 -0.94
N TYR A 139 1.99 3.41 0.18
CA TYR A 139 1.23 2.17 0.15
C TYR A 139 0.41 1.95 1.42
N PRO A 140 -0.70 1.20 1.33
CA PRO A 140 -1.47 0.82 2.50
C PRO A 140 -0.77 -0.30 3.27
N THR A 141 -0.87 -0.26 4.58
CA THR A 141 -0.27 -1.27 5.47
C THR A 141 -1.34 -2.13 6.13
N ASN A 142 -2.55 -1.60 6.35
CA ASN A 142 -3.65 -2.36 6.94
C ASN A 142 -5.01 -1.67 6.76
N VAL A 143 -6.07 -2.47 6.90
CA VAL A 143 -7.45 -2.01 7.14
C VAL A 143 -8.03 -2.91 8.22
N ARG A 144 -8.64 -2.32 9.26
CA ARG A 144 -9.21 -3.04 10.39
C ARG A 144 -10.48 -2.44 10.96
#